data_AF-A0AA97KH32-F1
#
_entry.id   AF-A0AA97KH32-F1
#
_cell.length_a   1.000
_cell.length_b   1.000
_cell.length_c   1.000
_cell.angle_alpha   90.00
_cell.angle_beta   90.00
_cell.angle_gamma   90.00
#
_symmetry.space_group_name_H-M   'P 1'
#
loop_
_entity.id
_entity.type
_entity.pdbx_description
1 polymer ?
#
loop_
_entity_poly.entity_id
_entity_poly.type
_entity_poly.pdbx_seq_one_letter_code
_entity_poly.pdbx_strand_id
1 'polypeptide(L)'
;MRNWLVLLCPCAVGVVLHLWLLLLSCPAGGPGKQHPAGLLAFFPHWKPKHYDVIVGVLSARHNEELRNVIRSTWVRHLKQHPGLSQRVLVKFIIGARGCDVPLEDREDPYSCRLLNITSPVLNQEIEAFTLPEDDTSMLSEDRIVSVHFKVLYPIVITSLGVFYNAKDVGFQRNITVKLYQAEQEEALFSARFSPPSCGVQVNRLWYKPVEQFILPESFEGTIVWESQDLQGLVSKNLHKVTVNDGGGVFRITTAGEGSLPYEFTQGVEGIAGGFIYTIQEGEALLQSLQSRPERIMHHVNKLKEEDALLKDESNTYEDIVFVDVVDTYRNVPAKLLYFYRWTVESASFNVLLKTDDDCYIDLEAVFNRIKLKNLGRPNTWWGKVKM
;
A
#
# COMPACT_ATOMS: atom_id res chain seq x y z
N MET A 1 22.85 -38.15 -56.42
CA MET A 1 21.83 -37.10 -56.47
C MET A 1 21.17 -36.99 -55.10
N ARG A 2 20.98 -35.76 -54.62
CA ARG A 2 20.87 -35.35 -53.23
C ARG A 2 19.48 -35.67 -52.65
N ASN A 3 19.46 -36.32 -51.48
CA ASN A 3 18.27 -36.84 -50.81
C ASN A 3 17.41 -35.68 -50.25
N TRP A 4 16.29 -35.35 -50.91
CA TRP A 4 15.37 -34.26 -50.51
C TRP A 4 14.51 -34.56 -49.26
N LEU A 5 14.66 -35.74 -48.65
CA LEU A 5 13.89 -36.14 -47.46
C LEU A 5 14.31 -35.45 -46.15
N VAL A 6 15.44 -34.74 -46.10
CA VAL A 6 15.91 -34.10 -44.85
C VAL A 6 15.42 -32.64 -44.70
N LEU A 7 14.89 -32.02 -45.75
CA LEU A 7 14.47 -30.61 -45.73
C LEU A 7 12.99 -30.38 -45.40
N LEU A 8 12.15 -31.42 -45.40
CA LEU A 8 10.70 -31.29 -45.12
C LEU A 8 10.33 -31.47 -43.65
N CYS A 9 11.25 -31.98 -42.82
CA CYS A 9 11.00 -32.29 -41.41
C CYS A 9 10.86 -31.04 -40.50
N PRO A 10 11.67 -29.97 -40.65
CA PRO A 10 11.56 -28.79 -39.78
C PRO A 10 10.28 -27.99 -40.03
N CYS A 11 9.82 -27.95 -41.28
CA CYS A 11 8.62 -27.20 -41.67
C CYS A 11 7.34 -27.88 -41.19
N ALA A 12 7.28 -29.21 -41.22
CA ALA A 12 6.13 -29.96 -40.69
C ALA A 12 6.04 -29.82 -39.15
N VAL A 13 7.16 -29.87 -38.45
CA VAL A 13 7.19 -29.68 -36.98
C VAL A 13 6.82 -28.25 -36.61
N GLY A 14 7.31 -27.25 -37.35
CA GLY A 14 6.95 -25.84 -37.15
C GLY A 14 5.47 -25.56 -37.37
N VAL A 15 4.84 -26.16 -38.39
CA VAL A 15 3.40 -26.04 -38.66
C VAL A 15 2.57 -26.71 -37.57
N VAL A 16 2.99 -27.88 -37.07
CA VAL A 16 2.30 -28.58 -35.97
C VAL A 16 2.40 -27.78 -34.66
N LEU A 17 3.57 -27.20 -34.35
CA LEU A 17 3.75 -26.36 -33.15
C LEU A 17 2.95 -25.05 -33.24
N HIS A 18 2.87 -24.44 -34.43
CA HIS A 18 2.05 -23.25 -34.66
C HIS A 18 0.55 -23.54 -34.57
N LEU A 19 0.08 -24.65 -35.14
CA LEU A 19 -1.32 -25.10 -35.01
C LEU A 19 -1.65 -25.45 -33.55
N TRP A 20 -0.71 -26.02 -32.79
CA TRP A 20 -0.87 -26.33 -31.38
C TRP A 20 -0.99 -25.08 -30.51
N LEU A 21 -0.15 -24.07 -30.75
CA LEU A 21 -0.22 -22.76 -30.08
C LEU A 21 -1.48 -21.97 -30.44
N LEU A 22 -1.94 -22.05 -31.70
CA LEU A 22 -3.19 -21.42 -32.16
C LEU A 22 -4.43 -22.06 -31.53
N LEU A 23 -4.41 -23.37 -31.29
CA LEU A 23 -5.51 -24.09 -30.61
C LEU A 23 -5.55 -23.81 -29.09
N LEU A 24 -4.41 -23.48 -28.48
CA LEU A 24 -4.32 -23.05 -27.07
C LEU A 24 -4.69 -21.58 -26.84
N SER A 25 -4.69 -20.73 -27.89
CA SER A 25 -4.82 -19.27 -27.78
C SER A 25 -6.17 -18.71 -28.27
N CYS A 26 -7.27 -19.45 -28.18
CA CYS A 26 -8.60 -18.88 -28.41
C CYS A 26 -9.22 -18.42 -27.07
N PRO A 27 -9.56 -17.14 -26.91
CA PRO A 27 -10.33 -16.68 -25.76
C PRO A 27 -11.77 -17.22 -25.87
N ALA A 28 -12.26 -17.83 -24.79
CA ALA A 28 -13.64 -18.26 -24.67
C ALA A 28 -14.57 -17.04 -24.72
N GLY A 29 -15.34 -16.91 -25.81
CA GLY A 29 -16.39 -15.90 -25.94
C GLY A 29 -17.48 -16.36 -26.91
N GLY A 30 -18.59 -16.88 -26.37
CA GLY A 30 -19.83 -17.12 -27.12
C GLY A 30 -20.59 -18.39 -26.69
N PRO A 31 -21.92 -18.33 -26.45
CA PRO A 31 -22.68 -19.48 -25.99
C PRO A 31 -23.09 -20.38 -27.16
N GLY A 32 -22.92 -21.69 -26.99
CA GLY A 32 -23.60 -22.71 -27.78
C GLY A 32 -22.84 -23.29 -28.97
N LYS A 33 -21.82 -24.14 -28.71
CA LYS A 33 -21.44 -25.24 -29.63
C LYS A 33 -21.01 -26.46 -28.82
N GLN A 34 -21.64 -27.59 -29.08
CA GLN A 34 -21.30 -28.90 -28.51
C GLN A 34 -19.94 -29.36 -29.03
N HIS A 35 -19.07 -29.84 -28.13
CA HIS A 35 -17.75 -30.38 -28.47
C HIS A 35 -17.86 -31.80 -29.05
N PRO A 36 -17.08 -32.15 -30.10
CA PRO A 36 -16.88 -33.54 -30.46
C PRO A 36 -15.91 -34.17 -29.45
N ALA A 37 -16.44 -35.07 -28.62
CA ALA A 37 -15.66 -35.99 -27.83
C ALA A 37 -14.86 -36.90 -28.78
N GLY A 38 -13.52 -36.83 -28.78
CA GLY A 38 -12.76 -37.75 -29.62
C GLY A 38 -11.24 -37.68 -29.68
N LEU A 39 -10.57 -36.62 -29.18
CA LEU A 39 -9.12 -36.48 -29.38
C LEU A 39 -8.29 -36.10 -28.13
N LEU A 40 -8.89 -36.03 -26.94
CA LEU A 40 -8.18 -35.77 -25.67
C LEU A 40 -7.92 -37.03 -24.82
N ALA A 41 -8.09 -38.23 -25.38
CA ALA A 41 -8.00 -39.49 -24.63
C ALA A 41 -6.58 -40.08 -24.48
N PHE A 42 -5.52 -39.30 -24.73
CA PHE A 42 -4.13 -39.79 -24.68
C PHE A 42 -3.20 -39.08 -23.68
N PHE A 43 -3.71 -38.14 -22.89
CA PHE A 43 -2.97 -37.64 -21.73
C PHE A 43 -3.50 -38.36 -20.48
N PRO A 44 -2.64 -38.96 -19.63
CA PRO A 44 -3.09 -39.42 -18.33
C PRO A 44 -3.78 -38.24 -17.67
N HIS A 45 -5.06 -38.39 -17.32
CA HIS A 45 -5.77 -37.44 -16.48
C HIS A 45 -4.93 -37.27 -15.22
N TRP A 46 -4.17 -36.18 -15.13
CA TRP A 46 -3.43 -35.82 -13.94
C TRP A 46 -4.50 -35.43 -12.93
N LYS A 47 -4.99 -36.41 -12.17
CA LYS A 47 -5.95 -36.14 -11.10
C LYS A 47 -5.14 -35.49 -9.98
N PRO A 48 -5.43 -34.23 -9.62
CA PRO A 48 -4.74 -33.59 -8.51
C PRO A 48 -4.92 -34.43 -7.24
N LYS A 49 -3.86 -34.55 -6.43
CA LYS A 49 -3.94 -35.25 -5.14
C LYS A 49 -4.99 -34.55 -4.26
N HIS A 50 -5.85 -35.35 -3.64
CA HIS A 50 -6.87 -34.84 -2.73
C HIS A 50 -6.33 -34.75 -1.30
N TYR A 51 -6.60 -33.63 -0.62
CA TYR A 51 -6.25 -33.39 0.77
C TYR A 51 -7.49 -32.99 1.57
N ASP A 52 -7.60 -33.41 2.83
CA ASP A 52 -8.69 -32.93 3.66
C ASP A 52 -8.47 -31.49 4.10
N VAL A 53 -7.22 -31.15 4.41
CA VAL A 53 -6.84 -29.80 4.85
C VAL A 53 -5.57 -29.38 4.13
N ILE A 54 -5.59 -28.20 3.51
CA ILE A 54 -4.38 -27.49 3.11
C ILE A 54 -4.13 -26.41 4.16
N VAL A 55 -2.91 -26.33 4.67
CA VAL A 55 -2.46 -25.29 5.59
C VAL A 55 -1.50 -24.37 4.84
N GLY A 56 -1.92 -23.12 4.65
CA GLY A 56 -1.08 -22.04 4.17
C GLY A 56 -0.51 -21.25 5.34
N VAL A 57 0.80 -21.31 5.52
CA VAL A 57 1.53 -20.54 6.53
C VAL A 57 2.10 -19.29 5.86
N LEU A 58 1.58 -18.11 6.20
CA LEU A 58 2.18 -16.85 5.78
C LEU A 58 3.53 -16.68 6.47
N SER A 59 4.60 -16.52 5.69
CA SER A 59 5.93 -16.29 6.24
C SER A 59 6.65 -15.18 5.46
N ALA A 60 7.35 -14.30 6.17
CA ALA A 60 8.23 -13.32 5.53
C ALA A 60 9.50 -14.00 5.02
N ARG A 61 10.11 -13.46 3.97
CA ARG A 61 11.31 -13.99 3.32
C ARG A 61 12.43 -14.32 4.32
N HIS A 62 12.75 -13.38 5.22
CA HIS A 62 13.79 -13.49 6.24
C HIS A 62 13.44 -14.39 7.44
N ASN A 63 12.21 -14.90 7.56
CA ASN A 63 11.77 -15.70 8.71
C ASN A 63 12.18 -17.18 8.64
N GLU A 64 13.41 -17.48 8.21
CA GLU A 64 13.90 -18.85 8.08
C GLU A 64 13.83 -19.62 9.40
N GLU A 65 14.22 -18.98 10.51
CA GLU A 65 14.19 -19.59 11.84
C GLU A 65 12.76 -20.01 12.25
N LEU A 66 11.77 -19.16 12.02
CA LEU A 66 10.36 -19.48 12.34
C LEU A 66 9.86 -20.65 11.48
N ARG A 67 10.19 -20.67 10.18
CA ARG A 67 9.87 -21.82 9.32
C ARG A 67 10.52 -23.10 9.82
N ASN A 68 11.78 -23.04 10.26
CA ASN A 68 12.50 -24.19 10.83
C ASN A 68 11.89 -24.66 12.17
N VAL A 69 11.43 -23.75 13.02
CA VAL A 69 10.69 -24.07 14.24
C VAL A 69 9.39 -24.80 13.89
N ILE A 70 8.61 -24.31 12.92
CA ILE A 70 7.39 -24.98 12.46
C ILE A 70 7.69 -26.38 11.91
N ARG A 71 8.69 -26.50 11.04
CA ARG A 71 9.15 -27.78 10.46
C ARG A 71 9.54 -28.79 11.53
N SER A 72 10.21 -28.32 12.60
CA SER A 72 10.72 -29.17 13.67
C SER A 72 9.70 -29.47 14.78
N THR A 73 8.58 -28.77 14.80
CA THR A 73 7.52 -28.93 15.82
C THR A 73 6.28 -29.62 15.25
N TRP A 74 5.19 -28.90 15.00
CA TRP A 74 3.90 -29.48 14.66
C TRP A 74 3.88 -30.07 13.24
N VAL A 75 4.70 -29.57 12.31
CA VAL A 75 4.84 -30.22 10.99
C VAL A 75 5.59 -31.54 11.11
N ARG A 76 6.58 -31.66 11.98
CA ARG A 76 7.25 -32.94 12.27
C ARG A 76 6.28 -33.95 12.86
N HIS A 77 5.48 -33.53 13.86
CA HIS A 77 4.42 -34.35 14.43
C HIS A 77 3.43 -34.82 13.37
N LEU A 78 2.97 -33.91 12.49
CA LEU A 78 2.08 -34.23 11.37
C LEU A 78 2.66 -35.29 10.44
N LYS A 79 3.93 -35.14 10.04
CA LYS A 79 4.61 -36.08 9.13
C LYS A 79 4.73 -37.49 9.74
N GLN A 80 4.89 -37.57 11.06
CA GLN A 80 4.99 -38.85 11.79
C GLN A 80 3.61 -39.46 12.12
N HIS A 81 2.54 -38.67 12.06
CA HIS A 81 1.21 -39.13 12.46
C HIS A 81 0.59 -40.07 11.40
N PRO A 82 0.28 -41.34 11.74
CA PRO A 82 -0.13 -42.36 10.77
C PRO A 82 -1.46 -42.03 10.06
N GLY A 83 -2.35 -41.32 10.74
CA GLY A 83 -3.66 -40.96 10.20
C GLY A 83 -3.76 -39.60 9.52
N LEU A 84 -2.74 -38.72 9.61
CA LEU A 84 -2.84 -37.33 9.13
C LEU A 84 -1.81 -36.99 8.05
N SER A 85 -0.65 -37.65 8.03
CA SER A 85 0.46 -37.35 7.12
C SER A 85 0.10 -37.36 5.63
N GLN A 86 -0.87 -38.17 5.21
CA GLN A 86 -1.34 -38.23 3.81
C GLN A 86 -2.53 -37.31 3.52
N ARG A 87 -3.17 -36.76 4.55
CA ARG A 87 -4.43 -36.00 4.45
C ARG A 87 -4.23 -34.49 4.53
N VAL A 88 -3.10 -34.05 5.08
CA VAL A 88 -2.79 -32.63 5.27
C VAL A 88 -1.61 -32.23 4.40
N LEU A 89 -1.78 -31.14 3.66
CA LEU A 89 -0.67 -30.47 2.95
C LEU A 89 -0.33 -29.18 3.70
N VAL A 90 0.94 -28.99 4.04
CA VAL A 90 1.41 -27.72 4.63
C VAL A 90 2.32 -27.04 3.62
N LYS A 91 2.09 -25.75 3.39
CA LYS A 91 2.93 -24.91 2.52
C LYS A 91 3.19 -23.55 3.17
N PHE A 92 4.44 -23.11 3.13
CA PHE A 92 4.81 -21.73 3.41
C PHE A 92 4.53 -20.86 2.19
N ILE A 93 3.92 -19.70 2.41
CA ILE A 93 3.58 -18.73 1.38
C ILE A 93 4.59 -17.59 1.49
N ILE A 94 5.38 -17.37 0.45
CA ILE A 94 6.44 -16.36 0.44
C ILE A 94 6.30 -15.51 -0.84
N GLY A 95 6.51 -14.21 -0.73
CA GLY A 95 6.55 -13.32 -1.90
C GLY A 95 7.82 -13.59 -2.71
N ALA A 96 7.65 -13.83 -4.01
CA ALA A 96 8.74 -14.17 -4.92
C ALA A 96 9.80 -13.06 -5.01
N ARG A 97 9.44 -11.81 -4.73
CA ARG A 97 10.33 -10.65 -4.81
C ARG A 97 10.51 -10.00 -3.44
N GLY A 98 11.76 -9.67 -3.09
CA GLY A 98 12.06 -8.79 -1.96
C GLY A 98 11.79 -7.33 -2.32
N CYS A 99 11.56 -6.48 -1.31
CA CYS A 99 11.47 -5.04 -1.54
C CYS A 99 12.86 -4.44 -1.68
N ASP A 100 13.16 -3.85 -2.83
CA ASP A 100 14.44 -3.23 -3.20
C ASP A 100 14.71 -1.88 -2.51
N VAL A 101 13.71 -1.34 -1.80
CA VAL A 101 13.85 -0.14 -0.98
C VAL A 101 14.20 -0.52 0.47
N PRO A 102 15.34 -0.03 1.02
CA PRO A 102 15.69 -0.15 2.44
C PRO A 102 14.60 0.40 3.36
N LEU A 103 14.49 -0.07 4.60
CA LEU A 103 13.42 0.34 5.51
C LEU A 103 13.44 1.86 5.78
N GLU A 104 14.63 2.43 5.99
CA GLU A 104 14.82 3.86 6.25
C GLU A 104 14.53 4.77 5.05
N ASP A 105 14.42 4.21 3.84
CA ASP A 105 14.19 4.95 2.60
C ASP A 105 12.76 4.76 2.07
N ARG A 106 11.88 4.11 2.84
CA ARG A 106 10.48 3.89 2.46
C ARG A 106 9.60 5.07 2.87
N GLU A 107 8.54 5.30 2.08
CA GLU A 107 7.47 6.24 2.43
C GLU A 107 6.69 5.81 3.68
N ASP A 108 6.55 4.49 3.88
CA ASP A 108 5.97 3.89 5.08
C ASP A 108 6.60 2.51 5.31
N PRO A 109 6.69 2.03 6.57
CA PRO A 109 7.38 0.78 6.87
C PRO A 109 6.71 -0.46 6.26
N TYR A 110 5.45 -0.35 5.83
CA TYR A 110 4.63 -1.47 5.38
C TYR A 110 4.59 -1.65 3.86
N SER A 111 5.01 -0.66 3.08
CA SER A 111 5.02 -0.68 1.62
C SER A 111 6.43 -0.83 1.04
N CYS A 112 6.50 -0.92 -0.29
CA CYS A 112 7.77 -0.88 -1.04
C CYS A 112 7.78 0.35 -1.95
N ARG A 113 7.61 1.54 -1.36
CA ARG A 113 7.64 2.81 -2.08
C ARG A 113 8.77 3.65 -1.56
N LEU A 114 9.59 4.17 -2.47
CA LEU A 114 10.69 5.06 -2.13
C LEU A 114 10.14 6.39 -1.58
N LEU A 115 10.73 6.87 -0.50
CA LEU A 115 10.45 8.18 0.07
C LEU A 115 10.87 9.28 -0.91
N ASN A 116 9.88 9.95 -1.50
CA ASN A 116 10.06 10.94 -2.55
C ASN A 116 10.43 12.32 -1.99
N ILE A 117 11.59 12.39 -1.32
CA ILE A 117 12.22 13.64 -0.84
C ILE A 117 13.56 13.77 -1.55
N THR A 118 13.82 14.92 -2.17
CA THR A 118 15.04 15.12 -2.99
C THR A 118 15.90 16.28 -2.54
N SER A 119 15.31 17.40 -2.12
CA SER A 119 16.05 18.64 -1.85
C SER A 119 15.38 19.41 -0.72
N PRO A 120 15.60 19.00 0.55
CA PRO A 120 14.99 19.67 1.68
C PRO A 120 15.51 21.11 1.80
N VAL A 121 14.60 22.04 2.05
CA VAL A 121 14.94 23.45 2.30
C VAL A 121 15.41 23.59 3.75
N LEU A 122 16.66 24.02 3.95
CA LEU A 122 17.31 24.01 5.26
C LEU A 122 17.25 25.37 5.96
N ASN A 123 17.05 25.31 7.28
CA ASN A 123 17.20 26.45 8.22
C ASN A 123 16.42 27.71 7.81
N GLN A 124 15.26 27.54 7.15
CA GLN A 124 14.43 28.63 6.66
C GLN A 124 12.95 28.32 6.90
N GLU A 125 12.17 29.38 7.11
CA GLU A 125 10.71 29.30 7.12
C GLU A 125 10.18 29.20 5.69
N ILE A 126 9.23 28.29 5.48
CA ILE A 126 8.68 27.95 4.17
C ILE A 126 7.19 28.25 4.17
N GLU A 127 6.74 29.08 3.22
CA GLU A 127 5.31 29.27 2.95
C GLU A 127 4.77 28.10 2.15
N ALA A 128 3.91 27.27 2.75
CA ALA A 128 3.40 26.05 2.12
C ALA A 128 2.60 26.29 0.83
N PHE A 129 1.95 27.46 0.73
CA PHE A 129 1.11 27.81 -0.40
C PHE A 129 1.40 29.24 -0.86
N THR A 130 1.62 29.40 -2.16
CA THR A 130 1.84 30.72 -2.77
C THR A 130 0.82 30.96 -3.88
N LEU A 131 0.28 32.18 -3.92
CA LEU A 131 -0.67 32.60 -4.95
C LEU A 131 0.08 33.18 -6.17
N PRO A 132 -0.25 32.75 -7.41
CA PRO A 132 0.27 33.40 -8.62
C PRO A 132 -0.16 34.87 -8.69
N GLU A 133 0.72 35.74 -9.20
CA GLU A 133 0.51 37.19 -9.19
C GLU A 133 -0.70 37.66 -10.03
N ASP A 134 -1.05 36.93 -11.09
CA ASP A 134 -1.96 37.39 -12.16
C ASP A 134 -3.38 36.81 -12.15
N ASP A 135 -3.76 36.05 -11.12
CA ASP A 135 -4.96 35.21 -11.24
C ASP A 135 -6.25 35.92 -10.79
N THR A 136 -6.92 36.56 -11.76
CA THR A 136 -8.28 37.11 -11.68
C THR A 136 -9.38 36.03 -11.54
N SER A 137 -9.01 34.76 -11.46
CA SER A 137 -9.95 33.64 -11.42
C SER A 137 -10.94 33.73 -10.24
N MET A 138 -12.19 33.37 -10.53
CA MET A 138 -13.35 33.42 -9.63
C MET A 138 -13.00 32.95 -8.22
N LEU A 139 -13.18 33.85 -7.25
CA LEU A 139 -13.11 33.55 -5.83
C LEU A 139 -14.40 32.85 -5.45
N SER A 140 -14.32 31.65 -4.87
CA SER A 140 -15.49 30.99 -4.28
C SER A 140 -15.64 31.48 -2.85
N GLU A 141 -16.82 31.98 -2.49
CA GLU A 141 -17.17 32.48 -1.15
C GLU A 141 -17.74 31.35 -0.27
N ASP A 142 -16.99 30.27 -0.13
CA ASP A 142 -17.35 29.16 0.74
C ASP A 142 -17.21 29.55 2.22
N ARG A 143 -18.10 29.05 3.08
CA ARG A 143 -18.04 29.37 4.52
C ARG A 143 -16.98 28.54 5.24
N ILE A 144 -16.78 27.31 4.79
CA ILE A 144 -15.78 26.39 5.34
C ILE A 144 -15.03 25.74 4.18
N VAL A 145 -13.71 25.81 4.25
CA VAL A 145 -12.79 25.28 3.25
C VAL A 145 -11.75 24.46 3.97
N SER A 146 -11.41 23.29 3.43
CA SER A 146 -10.43 22.39 4.07
C SER A 146 -9.49 21.75 3.08
N VAL A 147 -8.28 21.47 3.56
CA VAL A 147 -7.26 20.71 2.84
C VAL A 147 -6.67 19.64 3.76
N HIS A 148 -6.52 18.42 3.23
CA HIS A 148 -5.87 17.33 3.93
C HIS A 148 -4.42 17.21 3.48
N PHE A 149 -3.53 16.86 4.40
CA PHE A 149 -2.14 16.62 4.06
C PHE A 149 -1.56 15.51 4.93
N LYS A 150 -0.52 14.88 4.39
CA LYS A 150 0.28 13.88 5.08
C LYS A 150 1.72 14.34 5.17
N VAL A 151 2.27 14.29 6.38
CA VAL A 151 3.68 14.57 6.66
C VAL A 151 4.51 13.33 6.34
N LEU A 152 5.52 13.50 5.51
CA LEU A 152 6.47 12.45 5.10
C LEU A 152 7.81 12.56 5.83
N TYR A 153 8.11 13.71 6.40
CA TYR A 153 9.25 13.92 7.29
C TYR A 153 8.92 15.01 8.32
N PRO A 154 9.41 14.92 9.58
CA PRO A 154 8.98 15.83 10.64
C PRO A 154 9.11 17.31 10.29
N ILE A 155 8.03 18.06 10.50
CA ILE A 155 7.95 19.51 10.28
C ILE A 155 7.40 20.22 11.52
N VAL A 156 7.69 21.51 11.66
CA VAL A 156 7.13 22.38 12.70
C VAL A 156 6.36 23.51 12.03
N ILE A 157 5.05 23.59 12.27
CA ILE A 157 4.24 24.72 11.81
C ILE A 157 4.45 25.90 12.78
N THR A 158 4.88 27.04 12.25
CA THR A 158 5.17 28.25 13.05
C THR A 158 4.06 29.29 12.96
N SER A 159 3.36 29.36 11.82
CA SER A 159 2.26 30.31 11.62
C SER A 159 1.14 29.72 10.76
N LEU A 160 -0.09 30.14 11.03
CA LEU A 160 -1.24 29.91 10.15
C LEU A 160 -1.58 31.20 9.41
N GLY A 161 -2.12 31.07 8.20
CA GLY A 161 -2.40 32.19 7.33
C GLY A 161 -3.72 32.11 6.58
N VAL A 162 -4.20 33.27 6.14
CA VAL A 162 -5.45 33.44 5.40
C VAL A 162 -5.21 34.28 4.13
N PHE A 163 -5.89 33.89 3.05
CA PHE A 163 -5.96 34.72 1.85
C PHE A 163 -6.83 35.94 2.11
N TYR A 164 -6.49 37.04 1.46
CA TYR A 164 -7.31 38.23 1.43
C TYR A 164 -7.37 38.81 0.01
N ASN A 165 -8.40 39.59 -0.27
CA ASN A 165 -8.52 40.27 -1.55
C ASN A 165 -7.66 41.54 -1.52
N ALA A 166 -6.68 41.63 -2.42
CA ALA A 166 -5.79 42.79 -2.52
C ALA A 166 -6.50 44.12 -2.86
N LYS A 167 -7.77 44.06 -3.31
CA LYS A 167 -8.60 45.25 -3.55
C LYS A 167 -9.20 45.84 -2.27
N ASP A 168 -9.23 45.08 -1.18
CA ASP A 168 -9.85 45.53 0.07
C ASP A 168 -8.86 46.38 0.88
N VAL A 169 -9.34 47.47 1.47
CA VAL A 169 -8.54 48.30 2.37
C VAL A 169 -8.49 47.63 3.74
N GLY A 170 -7.38 46.95 4.01
CA GLY A 170 -7.13 46.23 5.26
C GLY A 170 -7.90 44.92 5.39
N PHE A 171 -7.76 44.27 6.54
CA PHE A 171 -8.44 43.00 6.83
C PHE A 171 -9.83 43.26 7.42
N GLN A 172 -10.89 42.84 6.72
CA GLN A 172 -12.27 43.18 7.10
C GLN A 172 -13.12 42.00 7.57
N ARG A 173 -12.57 40.78 7.59
CA ARG A 173 -13.34 39.55 7.85
C ARG A 173 -12.99 38.93 9.21
N ASN A 174 -13.86 38.07 9.72
CA ASN A 174 -13.63 37.23 10.89
C ASN A 174 -13.45 35.77 10.45
N ILE A 175 -12.20 35.33 10.44
CA ILE A 175 -11.82 33.99 9.94
C ILE A 175 -11.11 33.24 11.06
N THR A 176 -11.44 31.97 11.25
CA THR A 176 -10.71 31.08 12.14
C THR A 176 -10.05 29.98 11.33
N VAL A 177 -8.76 29.76 11.56
CA VAL A 177 -8.00 28.67 10.96
C VAL A 177 -7.68 27.67 12.06
N LYS A 178 -7.95 26.39 11.81
CA LYS A 178 -7.75 25.31 12.76
C LYS A 178 -6.98 24.17 12.09
N LEU A 179 -6.01 23.59 12.79
CA LEU A 179 -5.40 22.33 12.38
C LEU A 179 -5.97 21.19 13.24
N TYR A 180 -6.46 20.16 12.59
CA TYR A 180 -6.91 18.92 13.22
C TYR A 180 -5.94 17.79 12.89
N GLN A 181 -5.74 16.88 13.84
CA GLN A 181 -5.10 15.59 13.60
C GLN A 181 -6.17 14.55 13.32
N ALA A 182 -6.17 13.99 12.10
CA ALA A 182 -7.06 12.90 11.71
C ALA A 182 -8.50 13.01 12.29
N GLU A 183 -8.98 11.97 12.96
CA GLU A 183 -10.32 11.80 13.53
C GLU A 183 -10.55 12.56 14.86
N GLN A 184 -9.66 13.46 15.27
CA GLN A 184 -9.83 14.21 16.53
C GLN A 184 -10.85 15.34 16.38
N GLU A 185 -11.76 15.44 17.36
CA GLU A 185 -12.74 16.53 17.44
C GLU A 185 -12.13 17.86 17.90
N GLU A 186 -11.02 17.82 18.63
CA GLU A 186 -10.31 19.00 19.13
C GLU A 186 -9.21 19.44 18.17
N ALA A 187 -9.14 20.76 17.90
CA ALA A 187 -8.08 21.31 17.07
C ALA A 187 -6.77 21.32 17.86
N LEU A 188 -5.68 20.85 17.24
CA LEU A 188 -4.33 20.90 17.83
C LEU A 188 -3.92 22.33 18.16
N PHE A 189 -4.20 23.26 17.25
CA PHE A 189 -4.03 24.69 17.45
C PHE A 189 -4.87 25.47 16.45
N SER A 190 -5.10 26.75 16.75
CA SER A 190 -5.91 27.63 15.91
C SER A 190 -5.41 29.07 15.92
N ALA A 191 -5.73 29.79 14.85
CA ALA A 191 -5.49 31.21 14.72
C ALA A 191 -6.78 31.91 14.30
N ARG A 192 -7.22 32.91 15.09
CA ARG A 192 -8.40 33.72 14.78
C ARG A 192 -7.98 35.07 14.22
N PHE A 193 -8.44 35.40 13.03
CA PHE A 193 -8.21 36.65 12.33
C PHE A 193 -9.44 37.55 12.44
N SER A 194 -9.21 38.84 12.72
CA SER A 194 -10.25 39.87 12.81
C SER A 194 -9.67 41.23 12.43
N PRO A 195 -10.47 42.26 12.09
CA PRO A 195 -9.95 43.59 11.78
C PRO A 195 -9.00 44.19 12.82
N PRO A 196 -9.27 44.11 14.14
CA PRO A 196 -8.33 44.62 15.16
C PRO A 196 -7.12 43.70 15.40
N SER A 197 -7.14 42.48 14.87
CA SER A 197 -6.08 41.49 15.07
C SER A 197 -5.94 40.65 13.81
N CYS A 198 -5.29 41.24 12.80
CA CYS A 198 -5.15 40.66 11.46
C CYS A 198 -3.81 39.92 11.25
N GLY A 199 -2.81 40.16 12.09
CA GLY A 199 -1.50 39.50 11.99
C GLY A 199 -0.51 40.30 11.15
N VAL A 200 0.46 39.61 10.54
CA VAL A 200 1.49 40.21 9.67
C VAL A 200 1.24 39.81 8.23
N GLN A 201 1.36 40.77 7.32
CA GLN A 201 1.14 40.54 5.90
C GLN A 201 2.44 40.11 5.21
N VAL A 202 2.41 38.96 4.51
CA VAL A 202 3.52 38.41 3.72
C VAL A 202 2.94 37.87 2.42
N ASN A 203 3.46 38.27 1.25
CA ASN A 203 3.14 37.68 -0.05
C ASN A 203 1.64 37.44 -0.35
N ARG A 204 0.77 38.44 -0.08
CA ARG A 204 -0.72 38.40 -0.22
C ARG A 204 -1.46 37.47 0.77
N LEU A 205 -0.78 36.98 1.80
CA LEU A 205 -1.37 36.33 2.95
C LEU A 205 -1.24 37.17 4.22
N TRP A 206 -2.18 37.00 5.14
CA TRP A 206 -2.01 37.43 6.52
C TRP A 206 -1.67 36.22 7.37
N TYR A 207 -0.58 36.29 8.12
CA TYR A 207 -0.13 35.23 9.01
C TYR A 207 -0.22 35.62 10.48
N LYS A 208 -0.49 34.64 11.31
CA LYS A 208 -0.39 34.73 12.77
C LYS A 208 0.46 33.58 13.31
N PRO A 209 1.36 33.88 14.25
CA PRO A 209 2.11 32.82 14.93
C PRO A 209 1.14 31.93 15.72
N VAL A 210 1.46 30.65 15.77
CA VAL A 210 0.74 29.65 16.56
C VAL A 210 1.71 28.94 17.50
N GLU A 211 1.18 28.20 18.46
CA GLU A 211 2.00 27.31 19.28
C GLU A 211 2.68 26.27 18.38
N GLN A 212 3.98 26.08 18.59
CA GLN A 212 4.82 25.25 17.74
C GLN A 212 4.75 23.80 18.19
N PHE A 213 4.19 22.95 17.34
CA PHE A 213 4.17 21.51 17.53
C PHE A 213 5.00 20.82 16.45
N ILE A 214 5.78 19.82 16.85
CA ILE A 214 6.44 18.91 15.90
C ILE A 214 5.37 17.97 15.36
N LEU A 215 5.10 18.05 14.06
CA LEU A 215 4.27 17.09 13.35
C LEU A 215 5.16 15.94 12.89
N PRO A 216 4.99 14.72 13.44
CA PRO A 216 5.88 13.60 13.14
C PRO A 216 5.65 13.02 11.74
N GLU A 217 6.54 12.14 11.31
CA GLU A 217 6.35 11.31 10.11
C GLU A 217 5.01 10.54 10.18
N SER A 218 4.34 10.42 9.03
CA SER A 218 3.01 9.82 8.90
C SER A 218 1.88 10.54 9.64
N PHE A 219 2.11 11.75 10.14
CA PHE A 219 1.04 12.61 10.63
C PHE A 219 0.08 12.95 9.49
N GLU A 220 -1.20 12.69 9.71
CA GLU A 220 -2.29 13.07 8.81
C GLU A 220 -3.09 14.22 9.43
N GLY A 221 -3.08 15.35 8.75
CA GLY A 221 -3.66 16.60 9.23
C GLY A 221 -4.72 17.15 8.30
N THR A 222 -5.68 17.86 8.89
CA THR A 222 -6.67 18.64 8.14
C THR A 222 -6.61 20.09 8.59
N ILE A 223 -6.30 21.00 7.67
CA ILE A 223 -6.40 22.44 7.93
C ILE A 223 -7.77 22.90 7.47
N VAL A 224 -8.48 23.58 8.35
CA VAL A 224 -9.83 24.09 8.13
C VAL A 224 -9.82 25.60 8.30
N TRP A 225 -10.30 26.31 7.28
CA TRP A 225 -10.62 27.72 7.33
C TRP A 225 -12.14 27.87 7.48
N GLU A 226 -12.57 28.69 8.44
CA GLU A 226 -13.98 28.93 8.77
C GLU A 226 -14.24 30.44 8.82
N SER A 227 -15.16 30.93 7.98
CA SER A 227 -15.63 32.32 8.02
C SER A 227 -16.87 32.45 8.90
N GLN A 228 -16.82 33.38 9.85
CA GLN A 228 -17.96 33.72 10.70
C GLN A 228 -18.90 34.74 10.01
N ASP A 229 -18.44 35.35 8.93
CA ASP A 229 -19.18 36.38 8.22
C ASP A 229 -20.10 35.79 7.12
N LEU A 230 -20.99 36.62 6.58
CA LEU A 230 -21.89 36.23 5.49
C LEU A 230 -21.19 36.16 4.12
N GLN A 231 -20.10 36.92 3.94
CA GLN A 231 -19.34 37.03 2.67
C GLN A 231 -18.35 35.86 2.44
N GLY A 232 -18.41 34.81 3.27
CA GLY A 232 -17.59 33.60 3.12
C GLY A 232 -16.08 33.83 3.20
N LEU A 233 -15.32 32.88 2.65
CA LEU A 233 -13.86 32.88 2.54
C LEU A 233 -13.41 33.24 1.13
N VAL A 234 -12.21 33.79 1.00
CA VAL A 234 -11.55 33.89 -0.31
C VAL A 234 -10.84 32.57 -0.56
N SER A 235 -11.41 31.70 -1.39
CA SER A 235 -10.84 30.38 -1.64
C SER A 235 -10.47 30.15 -3.11
N LYS A 236 -9.49 29.26 -3.32
CA LYS A 236 -9.01 28.81 -4.62
C LYS A 236 -9.02 27.28 -4.67
N ASN A 237 -9.18 26.76 -5.87
CA ASN A 237 -9.03 25.32 -6.13
C ASN A 237 -7.58 24.90 -5.91
N LEU A 238 -7.38 23.75 -5.26
CA LEU A 238 -6.06 23.18 -4.95
C LEU A 238 -5.13 23.10 -6.16
N HIS A 239 -5.64 22.74 -7.34
CA HIS A 239 -4.85 22.58 -8.56
C HIS A 239 -4.35 23.91 -9.15
N LYS A 240 -4.82 25.05 -8.64
CA LYS A 240 -4.43 26.39 -9.09
C LYS A 240 -3.46 27.09 -8.13
N VAL A 241 -3.10 26.44 -7.03
CA VAL A 241 -2.19 26.98 -6.03
C VAL A 241 -0.83 26.28 -6.17
N THR A 242 0.24 27.07 -6.13
CA THR A 242 1.59 26.51 -6.06
C THR A 242 1.84 26.00 -4.65
N VAL A 243 2.08 24.70 -4.51
CA VAL A 243 2.42 24.07 -3.24
C VAL A 243 3.93 24.03 -3.11
N ASN A 244 4.46 24.59 -2.02
CA ASN A 244 5.84 24.42 -1.62
C ASN A 244 5.90 23.36 -0.53
N ASP A 245 6.24 22.13 -0.95
CA ASP A 245 6.34 20.97 -0.07
C ASP A 245 7.71 20.83 0.59
N GLY A 246 8.60 21.83 0.44
CA GLY A 246 9.93 21.84 1.04
C GLY A 246 10.82 20.71 0.50
N GLY A 247 10.62 20.29 -0.75
CA GLY A 247 11.35 19.19 -1.37
C GLY A 247 10.72 17.82 -1.12
N GLY A 248 9.42 17.79 -0.85
CA GLY A 248 8.61 16.58 -0.65
C GLY A 248 8.38 16.16 0.82
N VAL A 249 8.62 17.03 1.81
CA VAL A 249 8.49 16.64 3.24
C VAL A 249 7.05 16.49 3.72
N PHE A 250 6.09 16.97 2.94
CA PHE A 250 4.68 16.62 3.10
C PHE A 250 4.02 16.54 1.72
N ARG A 251 2.82 15.96 1.65
CA ARG A 251 1.99 16.00 0.44
C ARG A 251 0.55 16.34 0.79
N ILE A 252 -0.14 16.99 -0.15
CA ILE A 252 -1.59 17.19 -0.05
C ILE A 252 -2.29 15.89 -0.47
N THR A 253 -3.31 15.49 0.29
CA THR A 253 -4.17 14.35 -0.03
C THR A 253 -5.54 14.86 -0.46
N THR A 254 -6.05 14.35 -1.59
CA THR A 254 -7.37 14.74 -2.12
C THR A 254 -8.40 13.64 -1.87
N ALA A 255 -9.68 14.00 -1.78
CA ALA A 255 -10.77 13.05 -1.48
C ALA A 255 -10.89 11.89 -2.50
N GLY A 256 -10.26 12.00 -3.68
CA GLY A 256 -10.25 10.97 -4.73
C GLY A 256 -9.21 9.86 -4.55
N GLU A 257 -8.22 9.99 -3.66
CA GLU A 257 -7.12 9.01 -3.50
C GLU A 257 -7.43 7.83 -2.58
N GLY A 258 -8.72 7.46 -2.45
CA GLY A 258 -9.14 6.20 -1.85
C GLY A 258 -9.34 6.20 -0.34
N SER A 259 -9.42 7.36 0.32
CA SER A 259 -9.99 7.50 1.66
C SER A 259 -11.52 7.59 1.58
N LEU A 260 -12.22 6.90 2.48
CA LEU A 260 -13.65 7.13 2.67
C LEU A 260 -13.85 8.61 3.06
N PRO A 261 -14.91 9.29 2.59
CA PRO A 261 -15.16 10.67 2.96
C PRO A 261 -15.31 10.75 4.49
N TYR A 262 -14.36 11.43 5.14
CA TYR A 262 -14.34 11.60 6.58
C TYR A 262 -15.57 12.42 7.02
N GLU A 263 -16.34 11.90 7.98
CA GLU A 263 -17.58 12.50 8.49
C GLU A 263 -17.40 13.93 9.07
N PHE A 264 -16.15 14.36 9.32
CA PHE A 264 -15.81 15.70 9.81
C PHE A 264 -15.41 16.72 8.73
N THR A 265 -15.46 16.36 7.45
CA THR A 265 -15.23 17.31 6.32
C THR A 265 -16.46 18.19 6.09
N GLN A 266 -16.84 19.00 7.08
CA GLN A 266 -17.79 20.08 6.84
C GLN A 266 -17.08 21.17 6.04
N GLY A 267 -17.08 21.09 4.71
CA GLY A 267 -16.47 22.12 3.87
C GLY A 267 -16.22 21.69 2.44
N VAL A 268 -15.94 22.67 1.58
CA VAL A 268 -15.53 22.42 0.19
C VAL A 268 -14.02 22.20 0.18
N GLU A 269 -13.57 21.20 -0.58
CA GLU A 269 -12.14 20.98 -0.80
C GLU A 269 -11.53 22.17 -1.54
N GLY A 270 -10.57 22.83 -0.90
CA GLY A 270 -9.96 24.04 -1.44
C GLY A 270 -8.93 24.63 -0.49
N ILE A 271 -8.36 25.76 -0.90
CA ILE A 271 -7.37 26.49 -0.12
C ILE A 271 -7.88 27.93 0.08
N ALA A 272 -8.00 28.35 1.34
CA ALA A 272 -8.38 29.71 1.72
C ALA A 272 -7.28 30.46 2.49
N GLY A 273 -6.06 29.92 2.49
CA GLY A 273 -4.91 30.49 3.18
C GLY A 273 -3.70 29.56 3.09
N GLY A 274 -2.87 29.57 4.13
CA GLY A 274 -1.72 28.67 4.19
C GLY A 274 -1.12 28.54 5.57
N PHE A 275 0.05 27.95 5.64
CA PHE A 275 0.83 27.86 6.87
C PHE A 275 2.31 28.03 6.55
N ILE A 276 3.04 28.54 7.53
CA ILE A 276 4.51 28.63 7.51
C ILE A 276 5.04 27.50 8.36
N TYR A 277 6.06 26.81 7.85
CA TYR A 277 6.69 25.71 8.56
C TYR A 277 8.21 25.67 8.37
N THR A 278 8.87 24.92 9.23
CA THR A 278 10.29 24.58 9.13
C THR A 278 10.46 23.06 9.13
N ILE A 279 11.55 22.58 8.53
CA ILE A 279 11.91 21.16 8.53
C ILE A 279 12.70 20.86 9.81
N GLN A 280 12.19 19.94 10.64
CA GLN A 280 12.86 19.53 11.87
C GLN A 280 14.11 18.72 11.50
N GLU A 281 15.30 19.08 12.03
CA GLU A 281 16.55 18.34 11.77
C GLU A 281 16.89 18.18 10.26
N GLY A 282 16.62 19.20 9.44
CA GLY A 282 16.84 19.15 7.99
C GLY A 282 18.26 18.73 7.54
N GLU A 283 19.30 19.05 8.31
CA GLU A 283 20.67 18.59 8.01
C GLU A 283 20.83 17.06 8.09
N ALA A 284 20.16 16.43 9.07
CA ALA A 284 20.16 14.97 9.21
C ALA A 284 19.41 14.31 8.05
N LEU A 285 18.30 14.90 7.60
CA LEU A 285 17.60 14.48 6.39
C LEU A 285 18.52 14.57 5.17
N LEU A 286 19.20 15.70 4.96
CA LEU A 286 20.11 15.88 3.82
C LEU A 286 21.23 14.83 3.83
N GLN A 287 21.86 14.57 4.98
CA GLN A 287 22.89 13.54 5.12
C GLN A 287 22.35 12.13 4.83
N SER A 288 21.13 11.83 5.29
CA SER A 288 20.45 10.57 4.98
C SER A 288 20.20 10.42 3.48
N LEU A 289 19.73 11.48 2.80
CA LEU A 289 19.49 11.47 1.35
C LEU A 289 20.78 11.30 0.54
N GLN A 290 21.89 11.88 1.00
CA GLN A 290 23.20 11.73 0.34
C GLN A 290 23.74 10.30 0.43
N SER A 291 23.49 9.60 1.53
CA SER A 291 23.94 8.21 1.74
C SER A 291 22.98 7.15 1.18
N ARG A 292 21.78 7.56 0.74
CA ARG A 292 20.76 6.67 0.14
C ARG A 292 21.27 5.80 -1.01
N PRO A 293 22.04 6.29 -2.01
CA PRO A 293 22.48 5.45 -3.12
C PRO A 293 23.33 4.25 -2.66
N GLU A 294 24.22 4.47 -1.70
CA GLU A 294 25.07 3.42 -1.12
C GLU A 294 24.25 2.42 -0.32
N ARG A 295 23.29 2.89 0.49
CA ARG A 295 22.36 2.03 1.24
C ARG A 295 21.52 1.14 0.33
N ILE A 296 20.95 1.70 -0.74
CA ILE A 296 20.16 0.95 -1.72
C ILE A 296 21.04 -0.13 -2.37
N MET A 297 22.26 0.21 -2.77
CA MET A 297 23.20 -0.76 -3.36
C MET A 297 23.51 -1.91 -2.39
N HIS A 298 23.81 -1.59 -1.12
CA HIS A 298 24.07 -2.61 -0.09
C HIS A 298 22.85 -3.51 0.13
N HIS A 299 21.66 -2.91 0.26
CA HIS A 299 20.40 -3.61 0.47
C HIS A 299 20.05 -4.55 -0.68
N VAL A 300 20.21 -4.11 -1.93
CA VAL A 300 19.98 -4.95 -3.11
C VAL A 300 20.93 -6.16 -3.15
N ASN A 301 22.17 -6.01 -2.71
CA ASN A 301 23.09 -7.15 -2.61
C ASN A 301 22.64 -8.15 -1.54
N LYS A 302 22.19 -7.67 -0.37
CA LYS A 302 21.61 -8.52 0.68
C LYS A 302 20.36 -9.26 0.20
N LEU A 303 19.51 -8.63 -0.61
CA LEU A 303 18.34 -9.28 -1.20
C LEU A 303 18.73 -10.43 -2.14
N LYS A 304 19.81 -10.28 -2.91
CA LYS A 304 20.31 -11.36 -3.78
C LYS A 304 20.80 -12.56 -2.96
N GLU A 305 21.45 -12.32 -1.83
CA GLU A 305 21.86 -13.37 -0.90
C GLU A 305 20.64 -14.08 -0.30
N GLU A 306 19.63 -13.33 0.13
CA GLU A 306 18.36 -13.87 0.62
C GLU A 306 17.63 -14.70 -0.46
N ASP A 307 17.60 -14.23 -1.71
CA ASP A 307 17.03 -14.96 -2.86
C ASP A 307 17.73 -16.32 -3.06
N ALA A 308 19.05 -16.37 -2.93
CA ALA A 308 19.81 -17.61 -3.04
C ALA A 308 19.48 -18.59 -1.91
N LEU A 309 19.47 -18.11 -0.67
CA LEU A 309 19.13 -18.92 0.51
C LEU A 309 17.69 -19.47 0.44
N LEU A 310 16.72 -18.65 0.03
CA LEU A 310 15.33 -19.08 -0.15
C LEU A 310 15.18 -20.12 -1.25
N LYS A 311 15.97 -20.01 -2.32
CA LYS A 311 15.96 -21.00 -3.40
C LYS A 311 16.51 -22.34 -2.92
N ASP A 312 17.61 -22.32 -2.16
CA ASP A 312 18.19 -23.52 -1.56
C ASP A 312 17.23 -24.16 -0.54
N GLU A 313 16.59 -23.35 0.30
CA GLU A 313 15.55 -23.79 1.24
C GLU A 313 14.38 -24.46 0.50
N SER A 314 13.87 -23.81 -0.55
CA SER A 314 12.77 -24.34 -1.36
C SER A 314 13.12 -25.67 -2.02
N ASN A 315 14.34 -25.81 -2.54
CA ASN A 315 14.82 -27.06 -3.14
C ASN A 315 15.00 -28.17 -2.10
N THR A 316 15.39 -27.81 -0.88
CA THR A 316 15.66 -28.77 0.19
C THR A 316 14.38 -29.34 0.79
N TYR A 317 13.38 -28.49 1.05
CA TYR A 317 12.19 -28.88 1.81
C TYR A 317 10.94 -29.08 0.96
N GLU A 318 10.92 -28.54 -0.27
CA GLU A 318 9.78 -28.60 -1.20
C GLU A 318 8.44 -28.16 -0.56
N ASP A 319 8.50 -27.29 0.45
CA ASP A 319 7.34 -26.85 1.23
C ASP A 319 7.03 -25.35 1.07
N ILE A 320 7.72 -24.65 0.18
CA ILE A 320 7.50 -23.23 -0.13
C ILE A 320 6.68 -23.07 -1.42
N VAL A 321 5.75 -22.11 -1.40
CA VAL A 321 5.03 -21.60 -2.57
C VAL A 321 5.41 -20.12 -2.71
N PHE A 322 6.20 -19.83 -3.75
CA PHE A 322 6.48 -18.46 -4.15
C PHE A 322 5.31 -17.90 -4.95
N VAL A 323 4.78 -16.77 -4.50
CA VAL A 323 3.72 -16.03 -5.19
C VAL A 323 4.27 -14.72 -5.74
N ASP A 324 3.85 -14.32 -6.95
CA ASP A 324 4.42 -13.17 -7.65
C ASP A 324 3.97 -11.81 -7.07
N VAL A 325 4.47 -11.51 -5.87
CA VAL A 325 4.32 -10.23 -5.18
C VAL A 325 5.65 -9.82 -4.58
N VAL A 326 5.80 -8.51 -4.39
CA VAL A 326 6.84 -7.96 -3.51
C VAL A 326 6.43 -8.24 -2.06
N ASP A 327 7.25 -8.97 -1.31
CA ASP A 327 6.94 -9.40 0.05
C ASP A 327 7.04 -8.22 1.02
N THR A 328 5.89 -7.59 1.25
CA THR A 328 5.68 -6.49 2.20
C THR A 328 4.35 -6.69 2.90
N TYR A 329 4.18 -6.04 4.04
CA TYR A 329 2.95 -6.15 4.81
C TYR A 329 1.72 -5.67 4.01
N ARG A 330 1.84 -4.56 3.28
CA ARG A 330 0.74 -4.02 2.46
C ARG A 330 0.28 -4.99 1.36
N ASN A 331 1.17 -5.88 0.90
CA ASN A 331 0.89 -6.86 -0.15
C ASN A 331 0.41 -8.23 0.36
N VAL A 332 0.25 -8.42 1.69
CA VAL A 332 -0.29 -9.66 2.26
C VAL A 332 -1.63 -10.08 1.64
N PRO A 333 -2.59 -9.18 1.37
CA PRO A 333 -3.84 -9.57 0.68
C PRO A 333 -3.60 -10.17 -0.71
N ALA A 334 -2.71 -9.57 -1.51
CA ALA A 334 -2.34 -10.09 -2.83
C ALA A 334 -1.59 -11.42 -2.72
N LYS A 335 -0.70 -11.55 -1.73
CA LYS A 335 0.02 -12.79 -1.39
C LYS A 335 -0.95 -13.94 -1.13
N LEU A 336 -1.98 -13.70 -0.31
CA LEU A 336 -3.04 -14.67 -0.02
C LEU A 336 -3.88 -15.00 -1.25
N LEU A 337 -4.28 -13.98 -2.02
CA LEU A 337 -5.08 -14.18 -3.24
C LEU A 337 -4.35 -15.11 -4.24
N TYR A 338 -3.07 -14.87 -4.48
CA TYR A 338 -2.28 -15.73 -5.36
C TYR A 338 -2.04 -17.12 -4.80
N PHE A 339 -1.92 -17.25 -3.47
CA PHE A 339 -1.90 -18.56 -2.85
C PHE A 339 -3.22 -19.31 -3.04
N TYR A 340 -4.38 -18.66 -2.90
CA TYR A 340 -5.68 -19.28 -3.14
C TYR A 340 -5.82 -19.73 -4.59
N ARG A 341 -5.31 -18.95 -5.54
CA ARG A 341 -5.23 -19.36 -6.94
C ARG A 341 -4.36 -20.61 -7.10
N TRP A 342 -3.17 -20.61 -6.51
CA TRP A 342 -2.27 -21.75 -6.56
C TRP A 342 -2.89 -23.03 -5.96
N THR A 343 -3.61 -22.93 -4.83
CA THR A 343 -4.21 -24.11 -4.19
C THR A 343 -5.29 -24.75 -5.04
N VAL A 344 -6.18 -23.96 -5.67
CA VAL A 344 -7.24 -24.49 -6.55
C VAL A 344 -6.71 -25.06 -7.86
N GLU A 345 -5.58 -24.55 -8.35
CA GLU A 345 -4.90 -25.06 -9.55
C GLU A 345 -4.09 -26.34 -9.27
N SER A 346 -3.55 -26.48 -8.06
CA SER A 346 -2.57 -27.54 -7.72
C SER A 346 -3.16 -28.77 -7.03
N ALA A 347 -4.30 -28.64 -6.34
CA ALA A 347 -4.84 -29.69 -5.49
C ALA A 347 -6.37 -29.66 -5.39
N SER A 348 -6.97 -30.81 -5.09
CA SER A 348 -8.35 -30.89 -4.60
C SER A 348 -8.32 -30.91 -3.08
N PHE A 349 -9.20 -30.15 -2.42
CA PHE A 349 -9.24 -30.14 -0.96
C PHE A 349 -10.63 -29.84 -0.37
N ASN A 350 -10.84 -30.23 0.89
CA ASN A 350 -12.09 -29.98 1.62
C ASN A 350 -12.05 -28.63 2.38
N VAL A 351 -10.94 -28.32 3.05
CA VAL A 351 -10.78 -27.10 3.86
C VAL A 351 -9.41 -26.46 3.62
N LEU A 352 -9.37 -25.13 3.58
CA LEU A 352 -8.13 -24.34 3.57
C LEU A 352 -7.98 -23.62 4.92
N LEU A 353 -6.85 -23.80 5.58
CA LEU A 353 -6.50 -23.14 6.83
C LEU A 353 -5.35 -22.16 6.57
N LYS A 354 -5.55 -20.89 6.90
CA LYS A 354 -4.50 -19.86 6.90
C LYS A 354 -3.98 -19.65 8.32
N THR A 355 -2.66 -19.58 8.47
CA THR A 355 -2.00 -19.21 9.72
C THR A 355 -0.78 -18.34 9.42
N ASP A 356 -0.26 -17.68 10.45
CA ASP A 356 1.03 -16.96 10.41
C ASP A 356 2.16 -17.90 10.90
N ASP A 357 3.41 -17.54 10.61
CA ASP A 357 4.61 -18.34 10.92
C ASP A 357 5.08 -18.24 12.38
N ASP A 358 4.43 -17.40 13.18
CA ASP A 358 4.60 -17.26 14.62
C ASP A 358 3.55 -18.05 15.44
N CYS A 359 2.78 -18.93 14.78
CA CYS A 359 1.68 -19.68 15.39
C CYS A 359 1.95 -21.19 15.50
N TYR A 360 1.44 -21.81 16.56
CA TYR A 360 1.36 -23.27 16.73
C TYR A 360 -0.04 -23.77 16.39
N ILE A 361 -0.14 -24.85 15.61
CA ILE A 361 -1.42 -25.45 15.21
C ILE A 361 -1.54 -26.90 15.70
N ASP A 362 -2.52 -27.14 16.57
CA ASP A 362 -2.96 -28.50 16.93
C ASP A 362 -3.91 -29.05 15.86
N LEU A 363 -3.35 -29.78 14.90
CA LEU A 363 -4.10 -30.32 13.77
C LEU A 363 -5.11 -31.40 14.18
N GLU A 364 -4.87 -32.15 15.25
CA GLU A 364 -5.82 -33.15 15.74
C GLU A 364 -7.09 -32.48 16.28
N ALA A 365 -6.91 -31.43 17.10
CA ALA A 365 -8.03 -30.61 17.57
C ALA A 365 -8.77 -29.93 16.42
N VAL A 366 -8.06 -29.45 15.39
CA VAL A 366 -8.67 -28.87 14.19
C VAL A 366 -9.54 -29.91 13.46
N PHE A 367 -9.04 -31.12 13.21
CA PHE A 367 -9.81 -32.18 12.55
C PHE A 367 -11.04 -32.60 13.35
N ASN A 368 -10.90 -32.71 14.67
CA ASN A 368 -12.04 -32.99 15.56
C ASN A 368 -13.10 -31.90 15.44
N ARG A 369 -12.70 -30.62 15.40
CA ARG A 369 -13.63 -29.50 15.22
C ARG A 369 -14.26 -29.44 13.84
N ILE A 370 -13.51 -29.74 12.76
CA ILE A 370 -14.05 -29.82 11.40
C ILE A 370 -15.18 -30.84 11.32
N LYS A 371 -14.99 -32.03 11.92
CA LYS A 371 -16.02 -33.07 11.98
C LYS A 371 -17.22 -32.65 12.84
N LEU A 372 -16.97 -32.19 14.07
CA LEU A 372 -18.03 -31.82 15.02
C LEU A 372 -18.91 -30.66 14.53
N LYS A 373 -18.32 -29.66 13.87
CA LYS A 373 -19.03 -28.48 13.36
C LYS A 373 -19.45 -28.60 11.90
N ASN A 374 -19.18 -29.73 11.25
CA ASN A 374 -19.46 -29.97 9.84
C ASN A 374 -18.92 -28.87 8.91
N LEU A 375 -17.66 -28.47 9.12
CA LEU A 375 -17.02 -27.34 8.42
C LEU A 375 -16.68 -27.62 6.95
N GLY A 376 -16.87 -28.84 6.47
CA GLY A 376 -16.67 -29.21 5.06
C GLY A 376 -17.80 -28.74 4.13
N ARG A 377 -18.78 -27.99 4.64
CA ARG A 377 -19.87 -27.44 3.83
C ARG A 377 -19.40 -26.19 3.07
N PRO A 378 -19.91 -25.95 1.84
CA PRO A 378 -19.64 -24.72 1.11
C PRO A 378 -19.97 -23.48 1.94
N ASN A 379 -19.26 -22.38 1.69
CA ASN A 379 -19.49 -21.06 2.32
C ASN A 379 -19.31 -21.03 3.85
N THR A 380 -18.47 -21.93 4.39
CA THR A 380 -18.16 -21.94 5.82
C THR A 380 -16.84 -21.23 6.11
N TRP A 381 -16.87 -20.27 7.04
CA TRP A 381 -15.67 -19.62 7.57
C TRP A 381 -15.62 -19.83 9.08
N TRP A 382 -14.47 -20.24 9.60
CA TRP A 382 -14.27 -20.48 11.02
C TRP A 382 -12.97 -19.83 11.50
N GLY A 383 -13.09 -18.97 12.51
CA GLY A 383 -11.96 -18.27 13.11
C GLY A 383 -12.42 -17.29 14.18
N LYS A 384 -11.48 -16.49 14.69
CA LYS A 384 -11.78 -15.36 15.57
C LYS A 384 -12.22 -14.18 14.70
N VAL A 385 -13.51 -14.02 14.52
CA VAL A 385 -14.07 -12.85 13.82
C VAL A 385 -14.29 -11.77 14.88
N LYS A 386 -13.51 -10.70 14.83
CA LYS A 386 -13.91 -9.43 15.46
C LYS A 386 -14.85 -8.77 14.45
N MET A 387 -16.15 -8.84 14.73
CA MET A 387 -17.16 -8.04 14.03
C MET A 387 -17.15 -6.63 14.57
#